data_AF-A0A958N7Q3-F1
#
_entry.id   AF-A0A958N7Q3-F1
#
_cell.length_a   1.000
_cell.length_b   1.000
_cell.length_c   1.000
_cell.angle_alpha   90.00
_cell.angle_beta   90.00
_cell.angle_gamma   90.00
#
_symmetry.space_group_name_H-M   'P 1'
#
loop_
_entity.id
_entity.type
_entity.pdbx_description
1 polymer ?
#
loop_
_entity_poly.entity_id
_entity_poly.type
_entity_poly.pdbx_seq_one_letter_code
_entity_poly.pdbx_strand_id
1 'polypeptide(L)'
;MNKNLLEKVKRAAERDKVKRRDPRFLRAMAFLTRKGILRANRDYQQWYFGKLHLKDALWAGKNLEPRILEVLPAIAVRLPKEVVYTDAPPAFLKAIEALKSNQLEGPDFLGVPFEKYKTWLNLKLADGRTKPVNQHKIMRSFRLSPDAIRKIEEKMKELNLSGAEVIESLLN
;
A
#
# COMPACT_ATOMS: atom_id res chain seq x y z
N MET A 1 -38.05 6.65 -15.97
CA MET A 1 -36.78 7.13 -15.34
C MET A 1 -37.05 8.41 -14.57
N ASN A 2 -36.72 8.48 -13.27
CA ASN A 2 -37.19 9.55 -12.38
C ASN A 2 -36.43 10.87 -12.64
N LYS A 3 -37.11 11.93 -13.14
CA LYS A 3 -36.48 13.22 -13.53
C LYS A 3 -35.70 13.87 -12.39
N ASN A 4 -36.16 13.72 -11.14
CA ASN A 4 -35.49 14.26 -9.95
C ASN A 4 -34.14 13.56 -9.67
N LEU A 5 -34.06 12.24 -9.93
CA LEU A 5 -32.80 11.50 -9.81
C LEU A 5 -31.77 11.95 -10.85
N LEU A 6 -32.20 12.18 -12.09
CA LEU A 6 -31.34 12.68 -13.17
C LEU A 6 -30.72 14.04 -12.83
N GLU A 7 -31.49 14.98 -12.27
CA GLU A 7 -30.97 16.29 -11.87
C GLU A 7 -29.98 16.18 -10.71
N LYS A 8 -30.24 15.31 -9.73
CA LYS A 8 -29.30 15.06 -8.63
C LYS A 8 -27.97 14.50 -9.14
N VAL A 9 -28.01 13.53 -10.06
CA VAL A 9 -26.80 12.95 -10.67
C VAL A 9 -26.03 14.00 -11.47
N LYS A 10 -26.72 14.83 -12.27
CA LYS A 10 -26.09 15.94 -13.01
C LYS A 10 -25.38 16.93 -12.07
N ARG A 11 -26.06 17.36 -10.99
CA ARG A 11 -25.47 18.28 -10.01
C ARG A 11 -24.25 17.67 -9.30
N ALA A 12 -24.31 16.38 -8.95
CA ALA A 12 -23.17 15.67 -8.38
C ALA A 12 -22.00 15.61 -9.37
N ALA A 13 -22.26 15.27 -10.62
CA ALA A 13 -21.23 15.22 -11.67
C ALA A 13 -20.55 16.58 -11.91
N GLU A 14 -21.31 17.69 -11.89
CA GLU A 14 -20.72 19.03 -12.03
C GLU A 14 -19.86 19.42 -10.82
N ARG A 15 -20.30 19.10 -9.59
CA ARG A 15 -19.48 19.30 -8.39
C ARG A 15 -18.18 18.50 -8.45
N ASP A 16 -18.25 17.26 -8.93
CA ASP A 16 -17.08 16.41 -9.10
C ASP A 16 -16.14 16.93 -10.18
N LYS A 17 -16.67 17.46 -11.30
CA LYS A 17 -15.86 18.11 -12.35
C LYS A 17 -15.06 19.28 -11.79
N VAL A 18 -15.68 20.11 -10.95
CA VAL A 18 -14.99 21.24 -10.30
C VAL A 18 -13.90 20.72 -9.37
N LYS A 19 -14.22 19.78 -8.48
CA LYS A 19 -13.25 19.17 -7.55
C LYS A 19 -12.09 18.46 -8.27
N ARG A 20 -12.32 17.85 -9.43
CA ARG A 20 -11.27 17.19 -10.25
C ARG A 20 -10.25 18.16 -10.85
N ARG A 21 -10.49 19.48 -10.78
CA ARG A 21 -9.50 20.51 -11.13
C ARG A 21 -8.63 20.92 -9.94
N ASP A 22 -8.92 20.41 -8.75
CA ASP A 22 -8.15 20.72 -7.55
C ASP A 22 -6.71 20.18 -7.66
N PRO A 23 -5.68 21.00 -7.38
CA PRO A 23 -4.29 20.59 -7.46
C PRO A 23 -3.97 19.34 -6.63
N ARG A 24 -4.63 19.14 -5.48
CA ARG A 24 -4.41 17.97 -4.61
C ARG A 24 -4.75 16.67 -5.33
N PHE A 25 -5.90 16.65 -6.02
CA PHE A 25 -6.31 15.50 -6.83
C PHE A 25 -5.40 15.31 -8.04
N LEU A 26 -5.09 16.39 -8.76
CA LEU A 26 -4.23 16.33 -9.95
C LEU A 26 -2.84 15.77 -9.61
N ARG A 27 -2.22 16.25 -8.53
CA ARG A 27 -0.91 15.75 -8.05
C ARG A 27 -0.97 14.29 -7.61
N ALA A 28 -1.99 13.91 -6.85
CA ALA A 28 -2.15 12.52 -6.41
C ALA A 28 -2.31 11.58 -7.61
N MET A 29 -3.20 11.91 -8.55
CA MET A 29 -3.39 11.12 -9.76
C MET A 29 -2.13 11.07 -10.62
N ALA A 30 -1.45 12.21 -10.83
CA ALA A 30 -0.19 12.26 -11.57
C ALA A 30 0.86 11.32 -11.01
N PHE A 31 1.03 11.32 -9.68
CA PHE A 31 1.97 10.42 -9.00
C PHE A 31 1.59 8.95 -9.23
N LEU A 32 0.34 8.60 -8.96
CA LEU A 32 -0.14 7.22 -9.00
C LEU A 32 -0.16 6.64 -10.41
N THR A 33 -0.52 7.44 -11.42
CA THR A 33 -0.50 7.01 -12.82
C THR A 33 0.93 6.93 -13.36
N ARG A 34 1.79 7.88 -13.02
CA ARG A 34 3.21 7.87 -13.45
C ARG A 34 3.96 6.66 -12.93
N LYS A 35 3.66 6.22 -11.70
CA LYS A 35 4.18 5.00 -11.10
C LYS A 35 3.55 3.72 -11.66
N GLY A 36 2.45 3.83 -12.41
CA GLY A 36 1.72 2.69 -12.94
C GLY A 36 0.91 1.94 -11.87
N ILE A 37 0.58 2.61 -10.76
CA ILE A 37 -0.22 2.04 -9.68
C ILE A 37 -1.72 2.13 -10.02
N LEU A 38 -2.14 3.29 -10.55
CA LEU A 38 -3.49 3.47 -11.09
C LEU A 38 -3.43 3.72 -12.59
N ARG A 39 -4.50 3.33 -13.29
CA ARG A 39 -4.73 3.68 -14.69
C ARG A 39 -5.77 4.77 -14.78
N ALA A 40 -5.55 5.73 -15.67
CA ALA A 40 -6.52 6.78 -15.96
C ALA A 40 -6.52 7.10 -17.46
N ASN A 41 -7.68 7.56 -17.96
CA ASN A 41 -7.88 7.90 -19.37
C ASN A 41 -7.45 9.33 -19.71
N ARG A 42 -6.89 10.06 -18.72
CA ARG A 42 -6.41 11.42 -18.86
C ARG A 42 -4.94 11.46 -18.52
N ASP A 43 -4.20 12.25 -19.27
CA ASP A 43 -2.81 12.54 -18.92
C ASP A 43 -2.74 13.55 -17.76
N TYR A 44 -1.97 13.18 -16.74
CA TYR A 44 -1.70 13.98 -15.55
C TYR A 44 -0.23 14.36 -15.42
N GLN A 45 0.64 13.99 -16.37
CA GLN A 45 2.09 14.09 -16.23
C GLN A 45 2.60 15.49 -15.87
N GLN A 46 1.99 16.54 -16.41
CA GLN A 46 2.33 17.94 -16.10
C GLN A 46 2.17 18.31 -14.61
N TRP A 47 1.44 17.51 -13.82
CA TRP A 47 1.19 17.73 -12.39
C TRP A 47 2.06 16.84 -11.50
N TYR A 48 3.07 16.16 -12.06
CA TYR A 48 3.97 15.28 -11.31
C TYR A 48 5.11 16.07 -10.65
N PHE A 49 5.18 16.01 -9.31
CA PHE A 49 6.21 16.71 -8.51
C PHE A 49 7.13 15.76 -7.72
N GLY A 50 7.21 14.48 -8.14
CA GLY A 50 8.15 13.52 -7.55
C GLY A 50 7.77 12.94 -6.18
N LYS A 51 6.93 13.63 -5.39
CA LYS A 51 6.46 13.15 -4.09
C LYS A 51 4.94 13.17 -3.98
N LEU A 52 4.41 12.23 -3.20
CA LEU A 52 3.00 12.13 -2.85
C LEU A 52 2.80 12.59 -1.40
N HIS A 53 2.10 13.70 -1.19
CA HIS A 53 1.71 14.14 0.15
C HIS A 53 0.45 13.39 0.60
N LEU A 54 0.50 12.77 1.78
CA LEU A 54 -0.61 11.99 2.33
C LEU A 54 -1.90 12.81 2.43
N LYS A 55 -1.82 14.06 2.91
CA LYS A 55 -2.99 14.95 3.02
C LYS A 55 -3.72 15.15 1.68
N ASP A 56 -2.97 15.27 0.59
CA ASP A 56 -3.52 15.49 -0.75
C ASP A 56 -4.20 14.21 -1.25
N ALA A 57 -3.53 13.07 -1.03
CA ALA A 57 -4.05 11.77 -1.42
C ALA A 57 -5.30 11.37 -0.61
N LEU A 58 -5.34 11.65 0.69
CA LEU A 58 -6.51 11.42 1.53
C LEU A 58 -7.68 12.29 1.10
N TRP A 59 -7.43 13.57 0.79
CA TRP A 59 -8.49 14.45 0.27
C TRP A 59 -9.02 13.93 -1.07
N ALA A 60 -8.12 13.61 -2.01
CA ALA A 60 -8.48 13.08 -3.32
C ALA A 60 -9.26 11.76 -3.22
N GLY A 61 -8.81 10.86 -2.35
CA GLY A 61 -9.44 9.57 -2.12
C GLY A 61 -10.84 9.66 -1.52
N LYS A 62 -11.01 10.48 -0.48
CA LYS A 62 -12.30 10.66 0.19
C LYS A 62 -13.34 11.39 -0.66
N ASN A 63 -12.91 12.31 -1.52
CA ASN A 63 -13.81 13.23 -2.21
C ASN A 63 -14.10 12.88 -3.66
N LEU A 64 -13.24 12.10 -4.33
CA LEU A 64 -13.27 11.95 -5.79
C LEU A 64 -12.95 10.54 -6.28
N GLU A 65 -11.90 9.91 -5.75
CA GLU A 65 -11.38 8.65 -6.30
C GLU A 65 -10.99 7.67 -5.18
N PRO A 66 -11.95 6.88 -4.67
CA PRO A 66 -11.74 5.96 -3.55
C PRO A 66 -10.60 4.97 -3.76
N ARG A 67 -10.29 4.60 -5.01
CA ARG A 67 -9.15 3.71 -5.35
C ARG A 67 -7.81 4.25 -4.86
N ILE A 68 -7.68 5.57 -4.66
CA ILE A 68 -6.49 6.16 -4.03
C ILE A 68 -6.32 5.64 -2.60
N LEU A 69 -7.41 5.53 -1.83
CA LEU A 69 -7.35 5.02 -0.45
C LEU A 69 -6.95 3.55 -0.42
N GLU A 70 -7.39 2.77 -1.41
CA GLU A 70 -7.09 1.35 -1.53
C GLU A 70 -5.59 1.04 -1.71
N VAL A 71 -4.84 1.99 -2.25
CA VAL A 71 -3.41 1.80 -2.55
C VAL A 71 -2.50 2.47 -1.53
N LEU A 72 -2.99 3.46 -0.79
CA LEU A 72 -2.17 4.40 -0.03
C LEU A 72 -1.21 3.74 0.98
N PRO A 73 -1.67 2.85 1.89
CA PRO A 73 -0.78 2.18 2.83
C PRO A 73 0.32 1.36 2.13
N ALA A 74 -0.05 0.61 1.08
CA ALA A 74 0.90 -0.22 0.34
C ALA A 74 1.98 0.62 -0.38
N ILE A 75 1.60 1.77 -0.93
CA ILE A 75 2.54 2.67 -1.60
C ILE A 75 3.50 3.30 -0.59
N ALA A 76 3.03 3.70 0.59
CA ALA A 76 3.90 4.27 1.61
C ALA A 76 4.96 3.25 2.09
N VAL A 77 4.60 1.97 2.16
CA VAL A 77 5.57 0.89 2.45
C VAL A 77 6.55 0.70 1.31
N ARG A 78 6.08 0.72 0.06
CA ARG A 78 6.89 0.40 -1.11
C ARG A 78 7.80 1.55 -1.56
N LEU A 79 7.32 2.77 -1.45
CA LEU A 79 7.99 4.00 -1.89
C LEU A 79 8.19 4.97 -0.71
N PRO A 80 8.87 4.56 0.38
CA PRO A 80 8.91 5.32 1.62
C PRO A 80 9.58 6.69 1.48
N LYS A 81 10.50 6.86 0.51
CA LYS A 81 11.17 8.14 0.23
C LYS A 81 10.33 9.10 -0.60
N GLU A 82 9.28 8.60 -1.24
CA GLU A 82 8.45 9.35 -2.17
C GLU A 82 7.08 9.71 -1.58
N VAL A 83 6.64 9.02 -0.53
CA VAL A 83 5.42 9.39 0.20
C VAL A 83 5.77 10.23 1.43
N VAL A 84 5.20 11.43 1.51
CA VAL A 84 5.36 12.35 2.64
C VAL A 84 4.12 12.26 3.53
N TYR A 85 4.29 11.74 4.75
CA TYR A 85 3.20 11.44 5.68
C TYR A 85 3.46 11.91 7.11
N THR A 86 4.10 13.07 7.29
CA THR A 86 4.50 13.64 8.60
C THR A 86 3.35 13.70 9.62
N ASP A 87 2.14 14.05 9.17
CA ASP A 87 0.93 14.16 10.02
C ASP A 87 -0.04 13.00 9.77
N ALA A 88 0.50 11.78 9.66
CA ALA A 88 -0.32 10.60 9.40
C ALA A 88 -1.29 10.28 10.54
N PRO A 89 -2.55 9.93 10.25
CA PRO A 89 -3.45 9.39 11.26
C PRO A 89 -2.88 8.11 11.90
N PRO A 90 -3.08 7.86 13.20
CA PRO A 90 -2.56 6.66 13.86
C PRO A 90 -2.98 5.35 13.18
N ALA A 91 -4.22 5.27 12.68
CA ALA A 91 -4.71 4.10 11.94
C ALA A 91 -3.91 3.83 10.65
N PHE A 92 -3.46 4.89 9.96
CA PHE A 92 -2.61 4.76 8.78
C PHE A 92 -1.23 4.20 9.13
N LEU A 93 -0.64 4.69 10.22
CA LEU A 93 0.65 4.22 10.72
C LEU A 93 0.58 2.74 11.12
N LYS A 94 -0.46 2.33 11.86
CA LYS A 94 -0.66 0.92 12.23
C LYS A 94 -0.81 0.01 11.01
N ALA A 95 -1.55 0.45 9.98
CA ALA A 95 -1.69 -0.32 8.74
C ALA A 95 -0.34 -0.47 8.00
N ILE A 96 0.46 0.60 7.94
CA ILE A 96 1.82 0.56 7.38
C ILE A 96 2.71 -0.40 8.15
N GLU A 97 2.65 -0.36 9.48
CA GLU A 97 3.49 -1.17 10.36
C GLU A 97 3.16 -2.66 10.22
N ALA A 98 1.87 -3.00 10.20
CA ALA A 98 1.39 -4.36 9.92
C ALA A 98 1.83 -4.87 8.53
N LEU A 99 1.79 -4.01 7.50
CA LEU A 99 2.26 -4.34 6.16
C LEU A 99 3.78 -4.53 6.09
N LYS A 100 4.56 -3.69 6.78
CA LYS A 100 6.04 -3.83 6.85
C LYS A 100 6.44 -5.15 7.52
N SER A 101 5.72 -5.55 8.56
CA SER A 101 5.93 -6.82 9.26
C SER A 101 5.35 -8.03 8.54
N ASN A 102 4.77 -7.85 7.33
CA ASN A 102 4.16 -8.90 6.53
C ASN A 102 3.11 -9.73 7.29
N GLN A 103 2.34 -9.09 8.19
CA GLN A 103 1.31 -9.77 8.97
C GLN A 103 0.20 -10.34 8.08
N LEU A 104 -0.43 -11.45 8.48
CA LEU A 104 -1.55 -12.05 7.75
C LEU A 104 -2.79 -11.15 7.79
N GLU A 105 -3.04 -10.57 8.95
CA GLU A 105 -4.14 -9.65 9.23
C GLU A 105 -3.60 -8.32 9.74
N GLY A 106 -4.45 -7.30 9.76
CA GLY A 106 -4.08 -5.97 10.20
C GLY A 106 -5.28 -5.03 10.24
N PRO A 107 -5.09 -3.79 10.70
CA PRO A 107 -6.18 -2.85 10.85
C PRO A 107 -6.65 -2.31 9.50
N ASP A 108 -7.96 -2.19 9.37
CA ASP A 108 -8.60 -1.47 8.27
C ASP A 108 -8.28 0.02 8.35
N PHE A 109 -8.25 0.66 7.19
CA PHE A 109 -8.03 2.10 7.11
C PHE A 109 -9.06 2.74 6.19
N LEU A 110 -9.84 3.69 6.73
CA LEU A 110 -10.90 4.41 6.01
C LEU A 110 -11.91 3.49 5.28
N GLY A 111 -12.28 2.37 5.91
CA GLY A 111 -13.24 1.42 5.36
C GLY A 111 -12.67 0.51 4.26
N VAL A 112 -11.36 0.54 4.03
CA VAL A 112 -10.68 -0.40 3.13
C VAL A 112 -10.09 -1.55 3.97
N PRO A 113 -10.47 -2.81 3.67
CA PRO A 113 -9.96 -4.00 4.34
C PRO A 113 -8.45 -4.16 4.19
N PHE A 114 -7.77 -4.58 5.26
CA PHE A 114 -6.31 -4.75 5.28
C PHE A 114 -5.77 -5.67 4.15
N GLU A 115 -6.48 -6.75 3.85
CA GLU A 115 -6.09 -7.74 2.84
C GLU A 115 -5.90 -7.12 1.45
N LYS A 116 -6.69 -6.09 1.11
CA LYS A 116 -6.59 -5.41 -0.20
C LYS A 116 -5.22 -4.77 -0.41
N TYR A 117 -4.58 -4.27 0.65
CA TYR A 117 -3.28 -3.61 0.54
C TYR A 117 -2.18 -4.57 0.08
N LYS A 118 -2.27 -5.86 0.42
CA LYS A 118 -1.27 -6.87 0.02
C LYS A 118 -1.21 -7.06 -1.48
N THR A 119 -2.36 -7.01 -2.15
CA THR A 119 -2.46 -7.08 -3.61
C THR A 119 -1.64 -5.97 -4.26
N TRP A 120 -1.74 -4.75 -3.72
CA TRP A 120 -1.01 -3.58 -4.20
C TRP A 120 0.48 -3.60 -3.86
N LEU A 121 0.83 -4.18 -2.71
CA LEU A 121 2.22 -4.33 -2.26
C LEU A 121 3.05 -5.18 -3.24
N ASN A 122 2.43 -6.19 -3.83
CA ASN A 122 3.08 -7.16 -4.72
C ASN A 122 2.88 -6.89 -6.21
N LEU A 123 2.15 -5.83 -6.57
CA LEU A 123 1.92 -5.46 -7.97
C LEU A 123 3.26 -5.15 -8.67
N LYS A 124 3.49 -5.62 -9.90
CA LYS A 124 4.65 -5.16 -10.67
C LYS A 124 4.41 -3.72 -11.15
N LEU A 125 5.26 -2.79 -10.73
CA LEU A 125 5.19 -1.38 -11.14
C LEU A 125 5.79 -1.20 -12.53
N ALA A 126 5.22 -0.28 -13.30
CA ALA A 126 5.68 0.02 -14.67
C ALA A 126 7.09 0.65 -14.69
N ASP A 127 7.52 1.28 -13.60
CA ASP A 127 8.82 1.94 -13.51
C ASP A 127 10.01 0.96 -13.46
N GLY A 128 9.76 -0.34 -13.22
CA GLY A 128 10.77 -1.40 -13.12
C GLY A 128 11.79 -1.22 -11.99
N ARG A 129 11.72 -0.12 -11.24
CA ARG A 129 12.73 0.31 -10.26
C ARG A 129 12.43 -0.23 -8.86
N THR A 130 11.17 -0.54 -8.57
CA THR A 130 10.79 -1.14 -7.29
C THR A 130 10.31 -2.57 -7.48
N LYS A 131 11.08 -3.52 -6.95
CA LYS A 131 10.66 -4.92 -6.85
C LYS A 131 9.41 -5.02 -5.95
N PRO A 132 8.53 -5.99 -6.20
CA PRO A 132 7.53 -6.42 -5.22
C PRO A 132 8.17 -6.67 -3.86
N VAL A 133 7.46 -6.40 -2.76
CA VAL A 133 8.03 -6.58 -1.41
C VAL A 133 8.40 -8.04 -1.14
N ASN A 134 7.62 -9.01 -1.63
CA ASN A 134 7.96 -10.43 -1.57
C ASN A 134 9.23 -10.83 -2.36
N GLN A 135 9.77 -9.94 -3.19
CA GLN A 135 11.01 -10.12 -3.96
C GLN A 135 12.16 -9.25 -3.43
N HIS A 136 11.94 -8.49 -2.36
CA HIS A 136 13.02 -7.73 -1.73
C HIS A 136 14.07 -8.69 -1.16
N LYS A 137 15.34 -8.35 -1.43
CA LYS A 137 16.48 -9.14 -0.96
C LYS A 137 16.54 -9.02 0.57
N ILE A 138 16.23 -10.11 1.26
CA ILE A 138 16.45 -10.23 2.70
C ILE A 138 17.96 -10.06 2.95
N MET A 139 18.34 -9.20 3.91
CA MET A 139 19.76 -8.96 4.22
C MET A 139 20.44 -10.29 4.57
N ARG A 140 21.64 -10.47 4.01
CA ARG A 140 22.40 -11.74 4.04
C ARG A 140 22.90 -12.17 5.43
N SER A 141 22.54 -11.48 6.52
CA SER A 141 23.10 -11.74 7.85
C SER A 141 22.47 -12.90 8.62
N PHE A 142 21.29 -13.43 8.22
CA PHE A 142 20.70 -14.61 8.89
C PHE A 142 19.97 -15.48 7.86
N ARG A 143 20.68 -16.48 7.32
CA ARG A 143 20.18 -17.36 6.24
C ARG A 143 19.41 -18.56 6.81
N LEU A 144 18.15 -18.34 7.14
CA LEU A 144 17.14 -19.40 7.13
C LEU A 144 15.93 -18.85 6.38
N SER A 145 15.37 -19.62 5.45
CA SER A 145 14.11 -19.24 4.81
C SER A 145 12.98 -19.19 5.86
N PRO A 146 11.90 -18.41 5.66
CA PRO A 146 10.77 -18.40 6.60
C PRO A 146 10.22 -19.81 6.88
N ASP A 147 10.22 -20.68 5.86
CA ASP A 147 9.83 -22.09 6.02
C ASP A 147 10.83 -22.89 6.86
N ALA A 148 12.14 -22.61 6.75
CA ALA A 148 13.16 -23.23 7.60
C ALA A 148 13.04 -22.76 9.05
N ILE A 149 12.74 -21.47 9.27
CA ILE A 149 12.50 -20.92 10.61
C ILE A 149 11.28 -21.59 11.25
N ARG A 150 10.16 -21.69 10.51
CA ARG A 150 8.95 -22.40 10.99
C ARG A 150 9.24 -23.86 11.37
N LYS A 151 9.97 -24.59 10.54
CA LYS A 151 10.36 -25.97 10.83
C LYS A 151 11.26 -26.10 12.06
N ILE A 152 12.15 -25.14 12.28
CA ILE A 152 12.99 -25.10 13.48
C ILE A 152 12.13 -24.82 14.71
N GLU A 153 11.20 -23.87 14.64
CA GLU A 153 10.26 -23.55 15.74
C GLU A 153 9.36 -24.74 16.11
N GLU A 154 8.88 -25.50 15.11
CA GLU A 154 8.10 -26.73 15.32
C GLU A 154 8.93 -27.79 16.07
N LYS A 155 10.16 -28.04 15.62
CA LYS A 155 11.08 -28.98 16.27
C LYS A 155 11.53 -28.54 17.67
N MET A 156 11.70 -27.24 17.91
CA MET A 156 12.01 -26.70 19.23
C MET A 156 10.92 -27.04 20.25
N LYS A 157 9.64 -26.99 19.83
CA LYS A 157 8.50 -27.33 20.70
C LYS A 157 8.38 -28.84 20.94
N GLU A 158 8.68 -29.65 19.93
CA GLU A 158 8.59 -31.11 20.02
C GLU A 158 9.71 -31.70 20.90
N LEU A 159 10.93 -31.18 20.76
CA LEU A 159 12.11 -31.68 21.49
C LEU A 159 12.39 -30.92 22.79
N ASN A 160 11.68 -29.81 23.04
CA ASN A 160 11.87 -28.89 24.16
C ASN A 160 13.34 -28.40 24.29
N LEU A 161 13.96 -28.15 23.14
CA LEU A 161 15.36 -27.71 23.01
C LEU A 161 15.44 -26.26 22.54
N SER A 162 16.60 -25.63 22.79
CA SER A 162 16.92 -24.33 22.23
C SER A 162 17.13 -24.40 20.72
N GLY A 163 16.93 -23.28 20.02
CA GLY A 163 17.07 -23.24 18.56
C GLY A 163 18.47 -23.61 18.06
N ALA A 164 19.51 -23.40 18.88
CA ALA A 164 20.88 -23.80 18.56
C ALA A 164 21.05 -25.33 18.62
N GLU A 165 20.54 -25.98 19.68
CA GLU A 165 20.60 -27.44 19.85
C GLU A 165 19.80 -28.19 18.78
N VAL A 166 18.67 -27.62 18.33
CA VAL A 166 17.90 -28.16 17.20
C VAL A 166 18.71 -28.10 15.90
N ILE A 167 19.49 -27.04 15.68
CA ILE A 167 20.34 -26.93 14.49
C ILE A 167 21.53 -27.89 14.57
N GLU A 168 22.16 -28.03 15.73
CA GLU A 168 23.27 -28.98 15.93
C GLU A 168 22.81 -30.44 15.77
N SER A 169 21.63 -30.80 16.28
CA SER A 169 21.06 -32.15 16.12
C SER A 169 20.63 -32.48 14.69
N LEU A 170 20.53 -31.48 13.80
CA LEU A 170 20.23 -31.68 12.37
C LEU A 170 21.49 -31.76 11.50
N LEU A 171 22.66 -31.40 12.04
CA LEU A 171 23.94 -31.40 11.32
C LEU A 171 24.80 -32.64 11.62
N ASN A 172 24.51 -33.35 12.72
CA ASN A 172 25.08 -34.64 13.08
C ASN A 172 24.15 -35.79 12.65
#